data_AF-A0A5J4PMV1-F1
#
_entry.id   AF-A0A5J4PMV1-F1
#
_cell.length_a   1.000
_cell.length_b   1.000
_cell.length_c   1.000
_cell.angle_alpha   90.00
_cell.angle_beta   90.00
_cell.angle_gamma   90.00
#
_symmetry.space_group_name_H-M   'P 1'
#
loop_
_entity.id
_entity.type
_entity.pdbx_description
1 polymer ?
#
loop_
_entity_poly.entity_id
_entity_poly.type
_entity_poly.pdbx_seq_one_letter_code
_entity_poly.pdbx_strand_id
1 'polypeptide(L)'
;MEIMQGQGKKVALAHFKYIHPLPKNTVEILRKYKKIVVAEQNMGQFAAILRTKVPEIPLRPFNRVKGQPFNVVRLVEEFTKIMEEE
;
A
#
# COMPACT_ATOMS: atom_id res chain seq x y z
N MET A 1 -8.43 7.88 -0.25
CA MET A 1 -9.28 6.68 -0.36
C MET A 1 -10.73 7.04 -0.65
N GLU A 2 -11.25 8.13 -0.09
CA GLU A 2 -12.62 8.62 -0.29
C GLU A 2 -13.06 8.64 -1.77
N ILE A 3 -12.23 9.11 -2.70
CA ILE A 3 -12.55 9.10 -4.14
C ILE A 3 -12.87 7.69 -4.65
N MET A 4 -12.06 6.70 -4.31
CA MET A 4 -12.27 5.31 -4.74
C MET A 4 -13.46 4.67 -4.00
N GLN A 5 -13.62 4.97 -2.71
CA GLN A 5 -14.76 4.48 -1.92
C GLN A 5 -16.09 5.07 -2.44
N GLY A 6 -16.11 6.34 -2.85
CA GLY A 6 -17.25 6.99 -3.50
C GLY A 6 -17.59 6.39 -4.87
N GLN A 7 -16.63 5.73 -5.53
CA GLN A 7 -16.85 4.91 -6.73
C GLN A 7 -17.30 3.47 -6.41
N GLY A 8 -17.60 3.16 -5.15
CA GLY A 8 -18.01 1.82 -4.71
C GLY A 8 -16.86 0.81 -4.58
N LYS A 9 -15.60 1.22 -4.73
CA LYS A 9 -14.44 0.32 -4.61
C LYS A 9 -14.15 0.02 -3.14
N LYS A 10 -14.02 -1.28 -2.82
CA LYS A 10 -13.67 -1.76 -1.48
C LYS A 10 -12.17 -1.60 -1.22
N VAL A 11 -11.77 -0.41 -0.80
CA VAL A 11 -10.39 -0.08 -0.44
C VAL A 11 -10.27 0.42 0.99
N ALA A 12 -9.10 0.19 1.60
CA ALA A 12 -8.74 0.69 2.91
C ALA A 12 -7.32 1.29 2.88
N LEU A 13 -7.03 2.15 3.86
CA LEU A 13 -5.71 2.73 4.05
C LEU A 13 -5.16 2.29 5.41
N ALA A 14 -3.97 1.69 5.40
CA ALA A 14 -3.18 1.46 6.60
C ALA A 14 -1.99 2.42 6.59
N HIS A 15 -1.92 3.32 7.57
CA HIS A 15 -0.82 4.26 7.73
C HIS A 15 0.08 3.84 8.90
N PHE A 16 1.32 3.48 8.61
CA PHE A 16 2.30 3.07 9.61
C PHE A 16 3.02 4.30 10.17
N LYS A 17 2.90 4.53 11.48
CA LYS A 17 3.66 5.56 12.20
C LYS A 17 5.06 5.11 12.61
N TYR A 18 5.23 3.81 12.80
CA TYR A 18 6.48 3.21 13.25
C TYR A 18 6.80 1.97 12.41
N ILE A 19 8.08 1.82 12.10
CA ILE A 19 8.63 0.70 11.33
C ILE A 19 9.28 -0.34 12.25
N HIS A 20 9.77 0.09 13.41
CA HIS A 20 10.41 -0.76 14.39
C HIS A 20 10.08 -0.32 15.83
N PRO A 21 9.36 -1.16 16.62
CA PRO A 21 8.68 -2.38 16.19
C PRO A 21 7.51 -2.06 15.23
N LEU A 22 7.16 -3.01 14.36
CA LEU A 22 5.90 -2.92 13.61
C LEU A 22 4.70 -3.04 14.56
N PRO A 23 3.54 -2.44 14.23
CA PRO A 23 2.30 -2.68 14.95
C PRO A 23 2.00 -4.18 15.07
N LYS A 24 1.64 -4.65 16.28
CA LYS A 24 1.43 -6.08 16.57
C LYS A 24 0.36 -6.74 15.68
N ASN A 25 -0.61 -5.96 15.21
CA ASN A 25 -1.72 -6.38 14.36
C ASN A 25 -1.42 -6.28 12.85
N THR A 26 -0.17 -5.99 12.45
CA THR A 26 0.20 -5.80 11.03
C THR A 26 -0.21 -6.99 10.16
N VAL A 27 0.21 -8.21 10.55
CA VAL A 27 -0.09 -9.44 9.80
C VAL A 27 -1.59 -9.68 9.70
N GLU A 28 -2.30 -9.55 10.84
CA GLU A 28 -3.73 -9.80 10.93
C GLU A 28 -4.53 -8.87 10.02
N ILE A 29 -4.18 -7.58 9.97
CA ILE A 29 -4.85 -6.62 9.10
C ILE A 29 -4.52 -6.89 7.63
N LEU A 30 -3.24 -7.03 7.31
CA LEU A 30 -2.81 -7.16 5.91
C LEU A 30 -3.40 -8.42 5.26
N ARG A 31 -3.45 -9.56 5.96
CA ARG A 31 -4.04 -10.81 5.43
C ARG A 31 -5.52 -10.71 5.05
N LYS A 32 -6.25 -9.69 5.52
CA LYS A 32 -7.67 -9.48 5.15
C LYS A 32 -7.85 -8.95 3.72
N TYR A 33 -6.78 -8.54 3.06
CA TYR A 33 -6.83 -7.92 1.73
C TYR A 33 -6.14 -8.80 0.68
N LYS A 34 -6.80 -8.98 -0.47
CA LYS A 34 -6.28 -9.76 -1.61
C LYS A 34 -5.09 -9.07 -2.29
N LYS A 35 -5.11 -7.74 -2.33
CA LYS A 35 -4.11 -6.90 -2.98
C LYS A 35 -3.64 -5.84 -2.00
N ILE A 36 -2.34 -5.81 -1.76
CA ILE A 36 -1.70 -4.91 -0.81
C ILE A 36 -0.65 -4.11 -1.56
N VAL A 37 -0.89 -2.80 -1.67
CA VAL A 37 0.03 -1.87 -2.31
C VAL A 37 0.76 -1.08 -1.23
N VAL A 38 2.09 -1.09 -1.30
CA VAL A 38 2.95 -0.27 -0.43
C VAL A 38 3.37 0.96 -1.24
N ALA A 39 2.71 2.09 -1.02
CA ALA A 39 3.00 3.34 -1.72
C ALA A 39 4.08 4.13 -0.98
N GLU A 40 5.22 4.36 -1.63
CA GLU A 40 6.38 5.03 -1.03
C GLU A 40 6.97 6.11 -1.94
N GLN A 41 7.46 7.21 -1.34
CA GLN A 41 8.19 8.26 -2.05
C GLN A 41 9.71 8.05 -1.98
N ASN A 42 10.12 6.78 -1.99
CA ASN A 42 11.50 6.33 -1.89
C ASN A 42 11.70 5.15 -2.86
N MET A 43 12.77 4.37 -2.68
CA MET A 43 13.10 3.23 -3.56
C MET A 43 12.58 1.87 -3.03
N GLY A 44 11.54 1.86 -2.21
CA GLY A 44 10.91 0.64 -1.71
C GLY A 44 11.48 0.12 -0.39
N GLN A 45 12.07 0.99 0.42
CA GLN A 45 12.70 0.60 1.68
C GLN A 45 11.70 -0.02 2.65
N PHE A 46 10.49 0.53 2.77
CA PHE A 46 9.49 -0.01 3.68
C PHE A 46 8.92 -1.34 3.17
N ALA A 47 8.68 -1.47 1.87
CA ALA A 47 8.29 -2.73 1.25
C ALA A 47 9.33 -3.84 1.52
N ALA A 48 10.63 -3.51 1.47
CA ALA A 48 11.70 -4.47 1.80
C ALA A 48 11.66 -4.89 3.28
N ILE A 49 11.46 -3.94 4.20
CA ILE A 49 11.29 -4.23 5.63
C ILE A 49 10.07 -5.14 5.86
N LEU A 50 8.92 -4.79 5.28
CA LEU A 50 7.71 -5.59 5.41
C LEU A 50 7.90 -7.00 4.84
N ARG A 51 8.51 -7.17 3.67
CA ARG A 51 8.81 -8.51 3.11
C ARG A 51 9.66 -9.36 4.04
N THR A 52 10.57 -8.74 4.80
CA THR A 52 11.40 -9.46 5.78
C THR A 52 10.61 -9.83 7.04
N LYS A 53 9.65 -9.00 7.45
CA LYS A 53 8.87 -9.18 8.69
C LYS A 53 7.59 -9.99 8.51
N VAL A 54 7.00 -9.98 7.31
CA VAL A 54 5.74 -10.66 6.96
C VAL A 54 5.87 -11.39 5.60
N PRO A 55 6.84 -12.30 5.44
CA PRO A 55 7.22 -12.90 4.16
C PRO A 55 6.09 -13.66 3.45
N GLU A 56 5.08 -14.13 4.18
CA GLU A 56 3.94 -14.87 3.63
C GLU A 56 2.89 -13.97 2.95
N ILE A 57 3.00 -12.65 3.09
CA ILE A 57 2.04 -11.70 2.54
C ILE A 57 2.60 -11.12 1.23
N PRO A 58 1.92 -11.31 0.08
CA PRO A 58 2.36 -10.72 -1.18
C PRO A 58 2.15 -9.20 -1.16
N LEU A 59 3.25 -8.45 -1.30
CA LEU A 59 3.27 -6.98 -1.29
C LEU A 59 3.67 -6.43 -2.66
N ARG A 60 2.83 -5.56 -3.23
CA ARG A 60 3.08 -4.83 -4.47
C ARG A 60 3.69 -3.45 -4.14
N PRO A 61 4.99 -3.20 -4.40
CA PRO A 61 5.58 -1.89 -4.16
C PRO A 61 5.11 -0.89 -5.22
N PHE A 62 4.78 0.33 -4.79
CA PHE A 62 4.49 1.47 -5.66
C PHE A 62 5.42 2.61 -5.26
N ASN A 63 6.56 2.70 -5.94
CA ASN A 63 7.65 3.60 -5.60
C ASN A 63 7.63 4.84 -6.51
N ARG A 64 7.65 6.04 -5.94
CA ARG A 64 7.63 7.29 -6.72
C ARG A 64 8.58 8.35 -6.16
N VAL A 65 9.77 8.40 -6.74
CA VAL A 65 10.82 9.40 -6.41
C VAL A 65 10.81 10.49 -7.48
N LYS A 66 9.90 11.47 -7.35
CA LYS A 66 9.74 12.58 -8.31
C LYS A 66 10.05 13.97 -7.73
N GLY A 67 10.52 14.05 -6.48
CA GLY A 67 10.74 15.32 -5.77
C GLY A 67 9.47 16.11 -5.46
N GLN A 68 8.30 15.50 -5.66
CA GLN A 68 6.98 16.11 -5.44
C GLN A 68 6.12 15.14 -4.62
N PRO A 69 5.19 15.64 -3.79
CA PRO A 69 4.20 14.81 -3.11
C PRO A 69 3.42 13.92 -4.07
N PHE A 70 2.81 12.86 -3.53
CA PHE A 70 1.90 12.04 -4.33
C PHE A 70 0.76 12.87 -4.92
N ASN A 71 0.57 12.74 -6.24
CA ASN A 71 -0.62 13.26 -6.89
C ASN A 71 -1.78 12.27 -6.67
N VAL A 72 -2.85 12.75 -6.06
CA VAL A 72 -4.02 11.94 -5.68
C VAL A 72 -4.70 11.30 -6.89
N VAL A 73 -4.92 12.05 -7.97
CA VAL A 73 -5.57 11.55 -9.20
C VAL A 73 -4.79 10.37 -9.77
N ARG A 74 -3.46 10.52 -9.85
CA ARG A 74 -2.60 9.45 -10.35
C ARG A 74 -2.54 8.23 -9.42
N LEU A 75 -2.63 8.41 -8.10
CA LEU A 75 -2.76 7.27 -7.19
C LEU A 75 -4.06 6.51 -7.44
N VAL A 76 -5.17 7.23 -7.63
CA VAL A 76 -6.47 6.61 -7.92
C VAL A 76 -6.44 5.84 -9.23
N GLU A 77 -5.85 6.39 -10.29
CA GLU A 77 -5.69 5.72 -11.59
C GLU A 77 -4.87 4.44 -11.45
N GLU A 78 -3.68 4.51 -10.86
CA GLU A 78 -2.78 3.36 -10.74
C GLU A 78 -3.34 2.28 -9.81
N PHE A 79 -3.94 2.65 -8.67
CA PHE A 79 -4.55 1.68 -7.77
C PHE A 79 -5.79 1.02 -8.38
N THR A 80 -6.54 1.74 -9.23
CA THR A 80 -7.66 1.15 -9.99
C THR A 80 -7.17 0.08 -10.95
N LYS A 81 -6.12 0.35 -11.73
CA LYS A 81 -5.51 -0.65 -12.63
C LYS A 81 -5.06 -1.89 -11.86
N ILE A 82 -4.33 -1.70 -10.76
CA ILE A 82 -3.87 -2.81 -9.90
C ILE A 82 -5.06 -3.62 -9.36
N MET A 83 -6.18 -2.96 -9.03
CA MET A 83 -7.39 -3.65 -8.56
C MET A 83 -8.05 -4.49 -9.65
N GLU A 84 -7.93 -4.12 -10.93
CA GLU A 84 -8.54 -4.78 -12.08
C GLU A 84 -7.66 -5.88 -12.70
N GLU A 85 -6.33 -5.81 -12.54
CA GLU A 85 -5.39 -6.87 -12.95
C GLU A 85 -5.70 -8.20 -12.24
N GLU A 86 -5.67 -9.36 -12.90
CA GLU A 86 -5.91 -10.66 -12.22
C GLU A 86 -4.84 -11.01 -11.17
#